data_AF-A0A0G1GWS2-F1
#
_entry.id   AF-A0A0G1GWS2-F1
#
_cell.length_a   1.000
_cell.length_b   1.000
_cell.length_c   1.000
_cell.angle_alpha   90.00
_cell.angle_beta   90.00
_cell.angle_gamma   90.00
#
_symmetry.space_group_name_H-M   'P 1'
#
loop_
_entity.id
_entity.type
_entity.pdbx_description
1 polymer ?
#
loop_
_entity_poly.entity_id
_entity_poly.type
_entity_poly.pdbx_seq_one_letter_code
_entity_poly.pdbx_strand_id
1 'polypeptide(L)'
;MSICYINGNEVWFNGRAFGWSKNTLKDVFRAAKKDQDVSEISIALGSEVSYVVAVRTPVGESIDRRKVLKIAAANLPFVPVDEGFDWQKISFGEGDDWMQIAAIEPDFLKLLTESAKTAGIKILSAVPAAVVLAGISEDKEAPVLIKWQGKEKVSVLAVRGLVDFVGTEPDEKINAYARHRWNLAVNPEQIVLSDDGFDFGKEFEALSNKGEDSEVMEIEVEKEVVAKRGLVRLISKEQRREGVTVETQTEPVWRSWIRTFAPIAIVIIFLGTLGIYAYQRALGPMVVEQSVVEEVAPSVTPVEARESALAEIHTYALLVLNGSGVTGEAARVRDDLISLGFSEVEIGNAPAISRTTIAYKPDVPGEILSRIVESLSEFEIGNLFALTSEKTYDVEIVIGSVRKE
;
A
#
# COMPACT_ATOMS: atom_id res chain seq x y z
N MET A 1 -11.76 20.61 -1.94
CA MET A 1 -11.24 19.22 -1.93
C MET A 1 -12.41 18.30 -1.65
N SER A 2 -12.61 17.28 -2.47
CA SER A 2 -13.70 16.30 -2.28
C SER A 2 -13.12 14.93 -1.93
N ILE A 3 -13.80 14.19 -1.06
CA ILE A 3 -13.44 12.80 -0.77
C ILE A 3 -14.14 11.91 -1.79
N CYS A 4 -13.35 11.12 -2.50
CA CYS A 4 -13.79 10.06 -3.38
C CYS A 4 -13.61 8.74 -2.63
N TYR A 5 -14.61 7.88 -2.61
CA TYR A 5 -14.43 6.51 -2.15
C TYR A 5 -14.61 5.58 -3.35
N ILE A 6 -13.75 4.58 -3.53
CA ILE A 6 -13.82 3.64 -4.66
C ILE A 6 -13.64 2.21 -4.17
N ASN A 7 -14.58 1.32 -4.51
CA ASN A 7 -14.43 -0.14 -4.34
C ASN A 7 -14.47 -0.83 -5.71
N GLY A 8 -14.62 -2.16 -5.75
CA GLY A 8 -14.57 -2.92 -7.01
C GLY A 8 -15.69 -2.61 -8.00
N ASN A 9 -16.81 -2.04 -7.54
CA ASN A 9 -18.02 -1.89 -8.36
C ASN A 9 -18.55 -0.46 -8.43
N GLU A 10 -18.27 0.35 -7.41
CA GLU A 10 -18.86 1.67 -7.23
C GLU A 10 -17.80 2.72 -6.84
N VAL A 11 -18.07 3.95 -7.28
CA VAL A 11 -17.34 5.16 -6.89
C VAL A 11 -18.32 6.12 -6.24
N TRP A 12 -17.96 6.71 -5.11
CA TRP A 12 -18.78 7.68 -4.40
C TRP A 12 -18.15 9.06 -4.46
N PHE A 13 -18.96 10.03 -4.86
CA PHE A 13 -18.67 11.46 -4.74
C PHE A 13 -19.80 12.14 -3.98
N ASN A 14 -19.46 12.88 -2.92
CA ASN A 14 -20.41 13.67 -2.12
C ASN A 14 -21.69 12.87 -1.75
N GLY A 15 -21.52 11.62 -1.34
CA GLY A 15 -22.62 10.72 -0.95
C GLY A 15 -23.37 10.02 -2.09
N ARG A 16 -23.08 10.33 -3.36
CA ARG A 16 -23.70 9.68 -4.52
C ARG A 16 -22.82 8.56 -5.07
N ALA A 17 -23.37 7.36 -5.19
CA ALA A 17 -22.74 6.19 -5.80
C ALA A 17 -22.86 6.21 -7.33
N PHE A 18 -21.80 5.76 -8.00
CA PHE A 18 -21.72 5.55 -9.45
C PHE A 18 -21.11 4.17 -9.71
N GLY A 19 -21.85 3.30 -10.40
CA GLY A 19 -21.28 2.04 -10.88
C GLY A 19 -20.15 2.31 -11.88
N TRP A 20 -19.07 1.52 -11.80
CA TRP A 20 -17.93 1.65 -12.72
C TRP A 20 -17.39 0.29 -13.16
N SER A 21 -16.60 0.33 -14.23
CA SER A 21 -15.78 -0.76 -14.74
C SER A 21 -14.53 -0.17 -15.38
N LYS A 22 -13.60 -1.02 -15.82
CA LYS A 22 -12.38 -0.61 -16.54
C LYS A 22 -12.65 0.35 -17.70
N ASN A 23 -13.83 0.28 -18.33
CA ASN A 23 -14.19 1.11 -19.48
C ASN A 23 -14.94 2.40 -19.13
N THR A 24 -15.52 2.50 -17.93
CA THR A 24 -16.45 3.59 -17.57
C THR A 24 -15.94 4.52 -16.47
N LEU A 25 -14.84 4.19 -15.77
CA LEU A 25 -14.30 5.06 -14.70
C LEU A 25 -14.03 6.50 -15.16
N LYS A 26 -13.49 6.67 -16.35
CA LYS A 26 -13.28 7.99 -16.99
C LYS A 26 -14.57 8.81 -17.11
N ASP A 27 -15.68 8.15 -17.40
CA ASP A 27 -16.97 8.81 -17.62
C ASP A 27 -17.61 9.17 -16.27
N VAL A 28 -17.40 8.33 -15.24
CA VAL A 28 -17.74 8.66 -13.85
C VAL A 28 -17.01 9.91 -13.39
N PHE A 29 -15.70 10.01 -13.64
CA PHE A 29 -14.92 11.19 -13.26
C PHE A 29 -15.32 12.44 -14.05
N ARG A 30 -15.63 12.32 -15.34
CA ARG A 30 -16.20 13.43 -16.13
C ARG A 30 -17.55 13.90 -15.59
N ALA A 31 -18.42 12.96 -15.19
CA ALA A 31 -19.69 13.28 -14.55
C ALA A 31 -19.47 13.99 -13.21
N ALA A 32 -18.54 13.52 -12.38
CA ALA A 32 -18.19 14.19 -11.12
C ALA A 32 -17.65 15.62 -11.35
N LYS A 33 -16.78 15.81 -12.34
CA LYS A 33 -16.26 17.13 -12.72
C LYS A 33 -17.37 18.08 -13.15
N LYS A 34 -18.26 17.61 -14.02
CA LYS A 34 -19.30 18.42 -14.65
C LYS A 34 -20.48 18.71 -13.71
N ASP A 35 -20.94 17.68 -13.01
CA ASP A 35 -22.21 17.71 -12.29
C ASP A 35 -22.02 18.07 -10.81
N GLN A 36 -20.81 17.91 -10.27
CA GLN A 36 -20.48 18.16 -8.86
C GLN A 36 -19.30 19.12 -8.66
N ASP A 37 -18.80 19.75 -9.73
CA ASP A 37 -17.68 20.71 -9.72
C ASP A 37 -16.39 20.18 -9.03
N VAL A 38 -16.16 18.87 -9.12
CA VAL A 38 -15.01 18.22 -8.49
C VAL A 38 -13.74 18.50 -9.28
N SER A 39 -12.79 19.23 -8.69
CA SER A 39 -11.49 19.57 -9.32
C SER A 39 -10.28 18.91 -8.68
N GLU A 40 -10.35 18.65 -7.38
CA GLU A 40 -9.30 17.98 -6.62
C GLU A 40 -9.93 16.95 -5.67
N ILE A 41 -9.36 15.74 -5.66
CA ILE A 41 -9.90 14.61 -4.89
C ILE A 41 -8.85 13.98 -3.99
N SER A 42 -9.26 13.57 -2.80
CA SER A 42 -8.53 12.58 -2.00
C SER A 42 -9.32 11.28 -2.03
N ILE A 43 -8.65 10.15 -2.21
CA ILE A 43 -9.29 8.88 -2.53
C ILE A 43 -9.17 7.93 -1.34
N ALA A 44 -10.30 7.41 -0.87
CA ALA A 44 -10.38 6.25 -0.01
C ALA A 44 -10.54 5.00 -0.89
N LEU A 45 -9.57 4.11 -0.83
CA LEU A 45 -9.52 2.89 -1.63
C LEU A 45 -10.12 1.73 -0.84
N GLY A 46 -11.19 1.13 -1.33
CA GLY A 46 -11.82 -0.04 -0.73
C GLY A 46 -10.94 -1.30 -0.81
N SER A 47 -11.35 -2.34 -0.10
CA SER A 47 -10.60 -3.60 0.04
C SER A 47 -10.48 -4.41 -1.26
N GLU A 48 -11.31 -4.11 -2.27
CA GLU A 48 -11.26 -4.80 -3.55
C GLU A 48 -10.29 -4.18 -4.56
N VAL A 49 -9.84 -2.94 -4.31
CA VAL A 49 -8.98 -2.16 -5.22
C VAL A 49 -7.68 -1.70 -4.57
N SER A 50 -7.47 -2.06 -3.31
CA SER A 50 -6.22 -1.84 -2.58
C SER A 50 -5.93 -3.01 -1.66
N TYR A 51 -4.64 -3.22 -1.43
CA TYR A 51 -4.13 -4.31 -0.62
C TYR A 51 -3.33 -3.73 0.53
N VAL A 52 -3.53 -4.26 1.73
CA VAL A 52 -2.81 -3.85 2.94
C VAL A 52 -2.26 -5.11 3.60
N VAL A 53 -0.96 -5.15 3.81
CA VAL A 53 -0.28 -6.28 4.46
C VAL A 53 0.61 -5.80 5.59
N ALA A 54 0.72 -6.61 6.64
CA ALA A 54 1.57 -6.35 7.80
C ALA A 54 2.61 -7.47 7.95
N VAL A 55 3.88 -7.08 7.95
CA VAL A 55 5.02 -7.99 8.12
C VAL A 55 5.91 -7.52 9.25
N ARG A 56 6.65 -8.44 9.86
CA ARG A 56 7.66 -8.09 10.87
C ARG A 56 8.79 -7.30 10.21
N THR A 57 9.22 -6.22 10.85
CA THR A 57 10.35 -5.43 10.35
C THR A 57 11.63 -6.26 10.50
N PRO A 58 12.43 -6.46 9.44
CA PRO A 58 13.71 -7.15 9.54
C PRO A 58 14.65 -6.46 10.54
N VAL A 59 15.22 -7.23 11.47
CA VAL A 59 16.11 -6.71 12.52
C VAL A 59 17.52 -6.50 11.95
N GLY A 60 18.15 -5.37 12.28
CA GLY A 60 19.57 -5.13 11.99
C GLY A 60 19.89 -4.70 10.55
N GLU A 61 18.87 -4.54 9.71
CA GLU A 61 19.04 -4.04 8.33
C GLU A 61 18.54 -2.60 8.18
N SER A 62 19.26 -1.80 7.38
CA SER A 62 18.69 -0.55 6.87
C SER A 62 17.50 -0.88 5.97
N ILE A 63 16.34 -0.33 6.31
CA ILE A 63 15.13 -0.42 5.50
C ILE A 63 15.09 0.79 4.57
N ASP A 64 15.16 0.51 3.27
CA ASP A 64 14.98 1.51 2.21
C ASP A 64 13.78 1.14 1.33
N ARG A 65 13.27 2.11 0.57
CA ARG A 65 12.09 1.93 -0.29
C ARG A 65 12.22 0.75 -1.26
N ARG A 66 13.43 0.51 -1.80
CA ARG A 66 13.67 -0.59 -2.74
C ARG A 66 13.56 -1.95 -2.06
N LYS A 67 14.06 -2.08 -0.83
CA LYS A 67 13.88 -3.30 -0.03
C LYS A 67 12.42 -3.51 0.33
N VAL A 68 11.70 -2.46 0.74
CA VAL A 68 10.28 -2.59 1.05
C VAL A 68 9.48 -3.00 -0.17
N LEU A 69 9.78 -2.45 -1.36
CA LEU A 69 9.15 -2.88 -2.60
C LEU A 69 9.36 -4.38 -2.90
N LYS A 70 10.54 -4.94 -2.59
CA LYS A 70 10.78 -6.39 -2.71
C LYS A 70 9.96 -7.20 -1.70
N ILE A 71 9.89 -6.73 -0.45
CA ILE A 71 9.08 -7.37 0.59
C ILE A 71 7.60 -7.31 0.20
N ALA A 72 7.14 -6.18 -0.33
CA ALA A 72 5.79 -6.00 -0.86
C ALA A 72 5.51 -7.01 -1.98
N ALA A 73 6.39 -7.11 -2.99
CA ALA A 73 6.25 -8.07 -4.09
C ALA A 73 6.18 -9.54 -3.63
N ALA A 74 6.84 -9.87 -2.52
CA ALA A 74 6.80 -11.20 -1.93
C ALA A 74 5.53 -11.50 -1.12
N ASN A 75 4.78 -10.48 -0.70
CA ASN A 75 3.60 -10.61 0.18
C ASN A 75 2.31 -10.08 -0.47
N LEU A 76 2.36 -9.65 -1.73
CA LEU A 76 1.22 -9.17 -2.51
C LEU A 76 0.94 -10.12 -3.68
N PRO A 77 -0.32 -10.23 -4.14
CA PRO A 77 -0.69 -11.13 -5.24
C PRO A 77 -0.30 -10.58 -6.62
N PHE A 78 0.50 -9.51 -6.66
CA PHE A 78 1.02 -8.85 -7.85
C PHE A 78 2.36 -8.20 -7.50
N VAL A 79 3.13 -7.86 -8.52
CA VAL A 79 4.36 -7.09 -8.35
C VAL A 79 4.00 -5.59 -8.33
N PRO A 80 4.11 -4.91 -7.18
CA PRO A 80 3.87 -3.47 -7.12
C PRO A 80 4.93 -2.71 -7.92
N VAL A 81 4.56 -1.53 -8.41
CA VAL A 81 5.51 -0.57 -8.99
C VAL A 81 5.86 0.49 -7.95
N ASP A 82 6.92 1.27 -8.20
CA ASP A 82 7.38 2.28 -7.23
C ASP A 82 6.30 3.34 -7.00
N GLU A 83 5.57 3.70 -8.06
CA GLU A 83 4.29 4.40 -7.97
C GLU A 83 3.17 3.43 -7.56
N GLY A 84 2.23 3.83 -6.70
CA GLY A 84 1.14 2.94 -6.28
C GLY A 84 1.46 2.00 -5.13
N PHE A 85 2.56 2.23 -4.40
CA PHE A 85 2.77 1.64 -3.09
C PHE A 85 3.29 2.65 -2.07
N ASP A 86 2.96 2.42 -0.82
CA ASP A 86 3.54 3.13 0.32
C ASP A 86 3.66 2.22 1.53
N TRP A 87 4.46 2.63 2.51
CA TRP A 87 4.67 1.84 3.72
C TRP A 87 4.93 2.71 4.95
N GLN A 88 4.56 2.20 6.11
CA GLN A 88 4.87 2.80 7.40
C GLN A 88 5.40 1.77 8.37
N LYS A 89 6.25 2.23 9.30
CA LYS A 89 6.72 1.42 10.42
C LYS A 89 5.84 1.69 11.64
N ILE A 90 5.33 0.63 12.26
CA ILE A 90 4.53 0.69 13.49
C ILE A 90 5.28 -0.09 14.57
N SER A 91 5.60 0.57 15.68
CA SER A 91 6.34 -0.05 16.79
C SER A 91 5.44 -0.31 17.98
N PHE A 92 5.44 -1.55 18.48
CA PHE A 92 4.70 -1.93 19.70
C PHE A 92 5.59 -1.99 20.94
N GLY A 93 6.88 -1.72 20.78
CA GLY A 93 7.90 -1.79 21.82
C GLY A 93 9.24 -2.22 21.23
N GLU A 94 10.24 -2.33 22.11
CA GLU A 94 11.58 -2.73 21.71
C GLU A 94 11.57 -4.14 21.06
N GLY A 95 11.96 -4.21 19.78
CA GLY A 95 11.97 -5.46 19.01
C GLY A 95 10.61 -5.92 18.47
N ASP A 96 9.52 -5.20 18.74
CA ASP A 96 8.16 -5.49 18.24
C ASP A 96 7.77 -4.48 17.15
N ASP A 97 8.61 -4.41 16.11
CA ASP A 97 8.43 -3.50 14.99
C ASP A 97 7.73 -4.20 13.83
N TRP A 98 6.68 -3.56 13.32
CA TRP A 98 5.91 -3.98 12.17
C TRP A 98 6.10 -3.01 11.02
N MET A 99 6.10 -3.55 9.81
CA MET A 99 6.05 -2.81 8.58
C MET A 99 4.69 -3.07 7.95
N GLN A 100 3.91 -2.01 7.81
CA GLN A 100 2.63 -2.04 7.14
C GLN A 100 2.81 -1.49 5.74
N ILE A 101 2.40 -2.26 4.74
CA ILE A 101 2.54 -1.92 3.33
C ILE A 101 1.15 -1.79 2.74
N ALA A 102 0.91 -0.73 1.99
CA ALA A 102 -0.26 -0.61 1.14
C ALA A 102 0.14 -0.49 -0.33
N ALA A 103 -0.64 -1.14 -1.19
CA ALA A 103 -0.40 -1.11 -2.62
C ALA A 103 -1.71 -1.20 -3.41
N ILE A 104 -1.65 -0.69 -4.64
CA ILE A 104 -2.68 -0.85 -5.66
C ILE A 104 -2.09 -1.56 -6.88
N GLU A 105 -2.92 -2.32 -7.58
CA GLU A 105 -2.48 -3.00 -8.79
C GLU A 105 -2.05 -1.98 -9.87
N PRO A 106 -0.94 -2.22 -10.59
CA PRO A 106 -0.42 -1.26 -11.58
C PRO A 106 -1.41 -0.88 -12.67
N ASP A 107 -2.21 -1.84 -13.16
CA ASP A 107 -3.23 -1.58 -14.18
C ASP A 107 -4.36 -0.68 -13.65
N PHE A 108 -4.74 -0.87 -12.38
CA PHE A 108 -5.72 -0.02 -11.73
C PHE A 108 -5.16 1.39 -11.45
N LEU A 109 -3.91 1.50 -10.98
CA LEU A 109 -3.22 2.80 -10.83
C LEU A 109 -3.23 3.58 -12.15
N LYS A 110 -2.88 2.91 -13.26
CA LYS A 110 -2.88 3.52 -14.59
C LYS A 110 -4.29 3.97 -15.00
N LEU A 111 -5.29 3.11 -14.84
CA LEU A 111 -6.68 3.45 -15.14
C LEU A 111 -7.15 4.66 -14.31
N LEU A 112 -6.83 4.68 -13.02
CA LEU A 112 -7.22 5.73 -12.09
C LEU A 112 -6.61 7.09 -12.48
N THR A 113 -5.30 7.12 -12.72
CA THR A 113 -4.55 8.32 -13.10
C THR A 113 -4.96 8.85 -14.47
N GLU A 114 -5.10 7.98 -15.48
CA GLU A 114 -5.53 8.37 -16.82
C GLU A 114 -6.97 8.90 -16.83
N SER A 115 -7.85 8.28 -16.03
CA SER A 115 -9.24 8.74 -15.88
C SER A 115 -9.31 10.12 -15.23
N ALA A 116 -8.56 10.36 -14.15
CA ALA A 116 -8.52 11.65 -13.45
C ALA A 116 -7.96 12.76 -14.36
N LYS A 117 -6.82 12.48 -15.00
CA LYS A 117 -6.18 13.40 -15.94
C LYS A 117 -7.11 13.77 -17.09
N THR A 118 -7.79 12.78 -17.69
CA THR A 118 -8.73 13.01 -18.80
C THR A 118 -9.95 13.84 -18.38
N ALA A 119 -10.39 13.72 -17.13
CA ALA A 119 -11.47 14.51 -16.57
C ALA A 119 -11.02 15.90 -16.07
N GLY A 120 -9.71 16.19 -16.05
CA GLY A 120 -9.19 17.42 -15.45
C GLY A 120 -9.42 17.48 -13.94
N ILE A 121 -9.30 16.32 -13.29
CA ILE A 121 -9.35 16.15 -11.84
C ILE A 121 -7.93 15.82 -11.36
N LYS A 122 -7.49 16.49 -10.30
CA LYS A 122 -6.20 16.23 -9.66
C LYS A 122 -6.39 15.31 -8.45
N ILE A 123 -5.59 14.25 -8.35
CA ILE A 123 -5.60 13.34 -7.21
C ILE A 123 -4.61 13.87 -6.18
N LEU A 124 -5.07 14.14 -4.95
CA LEU A 124 -4.24 14.70 -3.89
C LEU A 124 -3.59 13.62 -3.01
N SER A 125 -4.33 12.56 -2.71
CA SER A 125 -3.84 11.36 -2.02
C SER A 125 -4.75 10.18 -2.32
N ALA A 126 -4.24 8.97 -2.07
CA ALA A 126 -5.04 7.77 -2.01
C ALA A 126 -4.65 6.96 -0.77
N VAL A 127 -5.63 6.57 0.04
CA VAL A 127 -5.42 5.85 1.30
C VAL A 127 -6.35 4.64 1.34
N PRO A 128 -5.88 3.44 1.69
CA PRO A 128 -6.76 2.30 1.90
C PRO A 128 -7.77 2.56 3.02
N ALA A 129 -9.04 2.24 2.76
CA ALA A 129 -10.12 2.39 3.72
C ALA A 129 -9.87 1.58 5.00
N ALA A 130 -9.22 0.42 4.87
CA ALA A 130 -8.83 -0.40 6.02
C ALA A 130 -7.91 0.33 7.00
N VAL A 131 -7.01 1.20 6.50
CA VAL A 131 -6.11 2.01 7.36
C VAL A 131 -6.91 3.06 8.13
N VAL A 132 -7.87 3.70 7.46
CA VAL A 132 -8.78 4.66 8.11
C VAL A 132 -9.58 3.98 9.21
N LEU A 133 -10.13 2.80 8.94
CA LEU A 133 -10.88 2.01 9.92
C LEU A 133 -9.98 1.58 11.09
N ALA A 134 -8.74 1.15 10.82
CA ALA A 134 -7.80 0.75 11.86
C ALA A 134 -7.42 1.88 12.82
N GLY A 135 -7.61 3.15 12.44
CA GLY A 135 -7.45 4.31 13.33
C GLY A 135 -8.26 4.19 14.64
N ILE A 136 -9.41 3.50 14.60
CA ILE A 136 -10.26 3.23 15.78
C ILE A 136 -9.56 2.35 16.82
N SER A 137 -8.53 1.61 16.40
CA SER A 137 -7.75 0.73 17.27
C SER A 137 -6.47 1.37 17.82
N GLU A 138 -6.18 2.64 17.50
CA GLU A 138 -4.91 3.29 17.89
C GLU A 138 -4.65 3.26 19.40
N ASP A 139 -5.69 3.39 20.21
CA ASP A 139 -5.62 3.34 21.68
C ASP A 139 -5.87 1.92 22.26
N LYS A 140 -6.12 0.92 21.41
CA LYS A 140 -6.42 -0.45 21.81
C LYS A 140 -5.15 -1.29 21.88
N GLU A 141 -4.81 -1.75 23.09
CA GLU A 141 -3.66 -2.64 23.29
C GLU A 141 -3.85 -4.05 22.74
N ALA A 142 -5.10 -4.54 22.72
CA ALA A 142 -5.45 -5.83 22.15
C ALA A 142 -6.10 -5.65 20.77
N PRO A 143 -6.01 -6.65 19.88
CA PRO A 143 -6.68 -6.61 18.59
C PRO A 143 -8.19 -6.49 18.71
N VAL A 144 -8.77 -5.71 17.81
CA VAL A 144 -10.19 -5.50 17.66
C VAL A 144 -10.63 -5.89 16.24
N LEU A 145 -11.79 -6.51 16.13
CA LEU A 145 -12.42 -6.86 14.86
C LEU A 145 -13.45 -5.78 14.51
N ILE A 146 -13.08 -4.91 13.58
CA ILE A 146 -13.90 -3.81 13.09
C ILE A 146 -14.70 -4.30 11.89
N LYS A 147 -16.03 -4.26 11.98
CA LYS A 147 -16.95 -4.70 10.92
C LYS A 147 -17.64 -3.48 10.35
N TRP A 148 -17.24 -3.06 9.15
CA TRP A 148 -17.85 -1.93 8.47
C TRP A 148 -18.94 -2.41 7.50
N GLN A 149 -20.11 -1.78 7.59
CA GLN A 149 -21.30 -2.03 6.77
C GLN A 149 -21.72 -0.77 6.01
N GLY A 150 -20.76 0.02 5.54
CA GLY A 150 -20.99 1.24 4.79
C GLY A 150 -20.90 1.03 3.28
N LYS A 151 -19.99 1.77 2.64
CA LYS A 151 -19.77 1.74 1.17
C LYS A 151 -19.15 0.43 0.69
N GLU A 152 -18.58 -0.35 1.60
CA GLU A 152 -18.35 -1.78 1.39
C GLU A 152 -18.71 -2.54 2.68
N LYS A 153 -18.93 -3.84 2.54
CA LYS A 153 -19.03 -4.75 3.67
C LYS A 153 -17.66 -5.39 3.86
N VAL A 154 -16.95 -5.00 4.91
CA VAL A 154 -15.59 -5.48 5.17
C VAL A 154 -15.33 -5.64 6.66
N SER A 155 -14.54 -6.64 6.99
CA SER A 155 -14.00 -6.89 8.32
C SER A 155 -12.51 -6.55 8.33
N VAL A 156 -12.10 -5.74 9.31
CA VAL A 156 -10.71 -5.33 9.53
C VAL A 156 -10.30 -5.79 10.92
N LEU A 157 -9.30 -6.66 11.02
CA LEU A 157 -8.64 -6.94 12.30
C LEU A 157 -7.51 -5.93 12.45
N ALA A 158 -7.55 -5.14 13.52
CA ALA A 158 -6.55 -4.11 13.76
C ALA A 158 -6.12 -4.05 15.23
N VAL A 159 -4.89 -3.60 15.46
CA VAL A 159 -4.33 -3.38 16.79
C VAL A 159 -3.40 -2.17 16.75
N ARG A 160 -3.60 -1.19 17.63
CA ARG A 160 -2.79 0.04 17.69
C ARG A 160 -2.61 0.72 16.32
N GLY A 161 -3.65 0.72 15.48
CA GLY A 161 -3.61 1.29 14.12
C GLY A 161 -3.02 0.37 13.03
N LEU A 162 -2.36 -0.73 13.39
CA LEU A 162 -1.87 -1.73 12.43
C LEU A 162 -3.06 -2.54 11.89
N VAL A 163 -3.23 -2.57 10.57
CA VAL A 163 -4.16 -3.49 9.89
C VAL A 163 -3.47 -4.84 9.76
N ASP A 164 -4.02 -5.88 10.41
CA ASP A 164 -3.49 -7.24 10.35
C ASP A 164 -4.27 -8.14 9.39
N PHE A 165 -5.57 -7.86 9.21
CA PHE A 165 -6.43 -8.59 8.28
C PHE A 165 -7.46 -7.65 7.67
N VAL A 166 -7.75 -7.85 6.38
CA VAL A 166 -8.86 -7.21 5.67
C VAL A 166 -9.57 -8.26 4.84
N GLY A 167 -10.89 -8.39 4.98
CA GLY A 167 -11.66 -9.31 4.15
C GLY A 167 -13.10 -9.46 4.57
N THR A 168 -13.79 -10.42 3.96
CA THR A 168 -15.22 -10.72 4.19
C THR A 168 -15.45 -12.11 4.76
N GLU A 169 -14.39 -12.75 5.25
CA GLU A 169 -14.45 -14.09 5.83
C GLU A 169 -15.42 -14.17 7.02
N PRO A 170 -15.98 -15.36 7.31
CA PRO A 170 -16.81 -15.57 8.50
C PRO A 170 -16.07 -15.22 9.78
N ASP A 171 -16.77 -14.58 10.74
CA ASP A 171 -16.22 -14.18 12.03
C ASP A 171 -15.48 -15.31 12.75
N GLU A 172 -15.96 -16.55 12.65
CA GLU A 172 -15.33 -17.72 13.27
C GLU A 172 -13.89 -17.93 12.79
N LYS A 173 -13.64 -17.78 11.49
CA LYS A 173 -12.30 -17.90 10.91
C LYS A 173 -11.42 -16.74 11.35
N ILE A 174 -11.94 -15.51 11.29
CA ILE A 174 -11.18 -14.31 11.67
C ILE A 174 -10.83 -14.36 13.17
N ASN A 175 -11.76 -14.77 14.02
CA ASN A 175 -11.53 -14.93 15.46
C ASN A 175 -10.51 -16.04 15.76
N ALA A 176 -10.56 -17.16 15.03
CA ALA A 176 -9.57 -18.22 15.17
C ALA A 176 -8.16 -17.75 14.77
N TYR A 177 -8.05 -17.04 13.64
CA TYR A 177 -6.82 -16.39 13.20
C TYR A 177 -6.30 -15.40 14.24
N ALA A 178 -7.14 -14.48 14.72
CA ALA A 178 -6.77 -13.46 15.70
C ALA A 178 -6.26 -14.06 17.01
N ARG A 179 -6.98 -15.06 17.56
CA ARG A 179 -6.58 -15.72 18.81
C ARG A 179 -5.23 -16.39 18.71
N HIS A 180 -4.94 -17.06 17.60
CA HIS A 180 -3.63 -17.67 17.43
C HIS A 180 -2.54 -16.61 17.17
N ARG A 181 -2.75 -15.73 16.19
CA ARG A 181 -1.71 -14.78 15.77
C ARG A 181 -1.31 -13.79 16.87
N TRP A 182 -2.26 -13.38 17.70
CA TRP A 182 -2.06 -12.43 18.78
C TRP A 182 -2.11 -13.07 20.17
N ASN A 183 -2.09 -14.40 20.25
CA ASN A 183 -2.13 -15.17 21.49
C ASN A 183 -3.26 -14.73 22.46
N LEU A 184 -4.47 -14.54 21.94
CA LEU A 184 -5.63 -14.07 22.71
C LEU A 184 -6.36 -15.25 23.36
N ALA A 185 -6.65 -15.13 24.65
CA ALA A 185 -7.45 -16.11 25.39
C ALA A 185 -8.94 -16.09 25.00
N VAL A 186 -9.42 -14.97 24.47
CA VAL A 186 -10.82 -14.75 24.05
C VAL A 186 -10.85 -14.16 22.66
N ASN A 187 -12.03 -14.18 22.02
CA ASN A 187 -12.20 -13.51 20.74
C ASN A 187 -11.94 -12.00 20.87
N PRO A 188 -11.42 -11.34 19.83
CA PRO A 188 -11.22 -9.89 19.83
C PRO A 188 -12.55 -9.16 20.06
N GLU A 189 -12.46 -7.98 20.68
CA GLU A 189 -13.60 -7.06 20.78
C GLU A 189 -14.13 -6.77 19.37
N GLN A 190 -15.45 -6.87 19.18
CA GLN A 190 -16.08 -6.54 17.90
C GLN A 190 -16.65 -5.12 17.93
N ILE A 191 -16.30 -4.33 16.92
CA ILE A 191 -16.82 -2.98 16.72
C ILE A 191 -17.58 -2.99 15.39
N VAL A 192 -18.88 -2.77 15.41
CA VAL A 192 -19.71 -2.72 14.20
C VAL A 192 -19.98 -1.27 13.83
N LEU A 193 -19.60 -0.89 12.61
CA LEU A 193 -19.73 0.46 12.08
C LEU A 193 -20.68 0.47 10.89
N SER A 194 -21.51 1.50 10.82
CA SER A 194 -22.37 1.81 9.69
C SER A 194 -22.21 3.29 9.34
N ASP A 195 -22.60 3.69 8.13
CA ASP A 195 -22.48 5.10 7.69
C ASP A 195 -23.30 6.06 8.58
N ASP A 196 -24.29 5.59 9.34
CA ASP A 196 -25.07 6.40 10.29
C ASP A 196 -24.34 6.65 11.63
N GLY A 197 -23.41 5.75 12.01
CA GLY A 197 -22.69 5.79 13.28
C GLY A 197 -21.20 6.11 13.15
N PHE A 198 -20.68 6.18 11.93
CA PHE A 198 -19.27 6.39 11.63
C PHE A 198 -19.12 7.36 10.47
N ASP A 199 -18.63 8.56 10.76
CA ASP A 199 -18.30 9.54 9.73
C ASP A 199 -16.92 9.22 9.13
N PHE A 200 -16.93 8.31 8.16
CA PHE A 200 -15.72 7.91 7.43
C PHE A 200 -14.99 9.12 6.82
N GLY A 201 -15.73 10.12 6.32
CA GLY A 201 -15.13 11.30 5.70
C GLY A 201 -14.30 12.10 6.69
N LYS A 202 -14.85 12.31 7.90
CA LYS A 202 -14.15 12.99 8.98
C LYS A 202 -12.91 12.23 9.44
N GLU A 203 -12.99 10.90 9.61
CA GLU A 203 -11.82 10.10 10.02
C GLU A 203 -10.75 10.05 8.94
N PHE A 204 -11.15 9.98 7.67
CA PHE A 204 -10.23 10.08 6.54
C PHE A 204 -9.48 11.43 6.53
N GLU A 205 -10.20 12.54 6.75
CA GLU A 205 -9.57 13.86 6.85
C GLU A 205 -8.66 13.96 8.07
N ALA A 206 -9.06 13.40 9.22
CA ALA A 206 -8.23 13.37 10.41
C ALA A 206 -6.92 12.63 10.15
N LEU A 207 -6.97 11.47 9.50
CA LEU A 207 -5.81 10.69 9.13
C LEU A 207 -4.90 11.42 8.13
N SER A 208 -5.46 11.99 7.05
CA SER A 208 -4.67 12.74 6.05
C SER A 208 -4.04 14.02 6.62
N ASN A 209 -4.58 14.53 7.74
CA ASN A 209 -4.04 15.68 8.48
C ASN A 209 -3.08 15.30 9.62
N LYS A 210 -2.89 14.01 9.95
CA LYS A 210 -1.88 13.59 10.93
C LYS A 210 -0.49 13.73 10.32
N GLY A 211 0.42 14.35 11.07
CA GLY A 211 1.82 13.91 11.08
C GLY A 211 2.76 14.19 9.90
N GLU A 212 4.02 13.77 10.08
CA GLU A 212 5.04 13.69 9.03
C GLU A 212 4.68 12.59 8.00
N ASP A 213 5.27 12.61 6.80
CA ASP A 213 4.99 11.66 5.71
C ASP A 213 5.13 10.18 6.14
N SER A 214 5.92 9.90 7.19
CA SER A 214 6.12 8.56 7.76
C SER A 214 4.98 8.06 8.66
N GLU A 215 4.02 8.92 9.01
CA GLU A 215 2.91 8.61 9.94
C GLU A 215 1.57 8.40 9.22
N VAL A 216 1.52 8.59 7.90
CA VAL A 216 0.31 8.40 7.09
C VAL A 216 0.63 7.52 5.90
N MET A 217 -0.10 6.41 5.79
CA MET A 217 -0.03 5.51 4.65
C MET A 217 -0.77 6.11 3.43
N GLU A 218 -0.12 7.06 2.74
CA GLU A 218 -0.65 7.69 1.53
C GLU A 218 0.03 7.07 0.29
N ILE A 219 -0.73 6.29 -0.46
CA ILE A 219 -0.27 5.73 -1.72
C ILE A 219 -0.02 6.87 -2.71
N GLU A 220 1.22 6.93 -3.20
CA GLU A 220 1.61 7.89 -4.22
C GLU A 220 0.96 7.52 -5.56
N VAL A 221 0.00 8.34 -5.99
CA VAL A 221 -0.71 8.18 -7.27
C VAL A 221 -0.18 9.13 -8.35
N GLU A 222 0.34 10.31 -7.97
CA GLU A 222 0.95 11.29 -8.89
C GLU A 222 2.18 11.98 -8.27
N LYS A 223 3.34 11.88 -8.93
CA LYS A 223 4.63 12.46 -8.47
C LYS A 223 4.62 13.97 -8.24
N GLU A 224 3.87 14.74 -9.03
CA GLU A 224 3.86 16.21 -8.95
C GLU A 224 3.10 16.72 -7.70
N VAL A 225 2.20 15.91 -7.17
CA VAL A 225 1.33 16.25 -6.03
C VAL A 225 2.09 16.14 -4.71
N VAL A 226 2.96 15.13 -4.59
CA VAL A 226 3.85 14.91 -3.44
C VAL A 226 4.76 16.11 -3.21
N ALA A 227 5.37 16.64 -4.27
CA ALA A 227 6.25 17.81 -4.17
C ALA A 227 5.51 19.07 -3.64
N LYS A 228 4.26 19.28 -4.08
CA LYS A 228 3.44 20.43 -3.63
C LYS A 228 2.96 20.27 -2.20
N ARG A 229 2.54 19.06 -1.77
CA ARG A 229 2.16 18.79 -0.37
C ARG A 229 3.35 18.89 0.58
N GLY A 230 4.51 18.35 0.21
CA GLY A 230 5.74 18.47 0.98
C GLY A 230 6.12 19.93 1.23
N LEU A 231 6.00 20.79 0.20
CA LEU A 231 6.26 22.23 0.31
C LEU A 231 5.27 22.94 1.25
N VAL A 232 3.98 22.66 1.14
CA VAL A 232 2.93 23.23 2.03
C VAL A 232 3.13 22.78 3.49
N ARG A 233 3.49 21.51 3.71
CA ARG A 233 3.79 20.96 5.04
C ARG A 233 5.04 21.61 5.64
N LEU A 234 6.09 21.85 4.86
CA LEU A 234 7.30 22.58 5.29
C LEU A 234 6.98 24.00 5.75
N ILE A 235 6.19 24.74 4.97
CA ILE A 235 5.76 26.11 5.32
C ILE A 235 4.95 26.12 6.63
N SER A 236 4.03 25.18 6.81
CA SER A 236 3.22 25.04 8.03
C SER A 236 4.07 24.71 9.27
N LYS A 237 5.11 23.87 9.11
CA LYS A 237 6.05 23.49 10.19
C LYS A 237 6.94 24.67 10.59
N GLU A 238 7.37 25.49 9.64
CA GLU A 238 8.10 26.75 9.89
C GLU A 238 7.21 27.74 10.67
N GLN A 239 5.96 27.92 10.24
CA GLN A 239 4.99 28.81 10.89
C GLN A 239 4.55 28.35 12.29
N ARG A 240 4.57 27.06 12.59
CA ARG A 240 4.33 26.56 13.96
C ARG A 240 5.53 26.74 14.89
N ARG A 241 6.75 26.86 14.35
CA ARG A 241 7.97 27.12 15.15
C ARG A 241 8.10 28.59 15.54
N GLU A 242 7.56 29.50 14.75
CA GLU A 242 7.50 30.92 15.08
C GLU A 242 6.08 31.27 15.55
N GLY A 243 5.90 31.42 16.86
CA GLY A 243 4.62 31.85 17.45
C GLY A 243 4.24 33.29 17.07
N VAL A 244 3.84 33.50 15.82
CA VAL A 244 3.45 34.80 15.28
C VAL A 244 1.93 34.85 15.14
N THR A 245 1.29 35.59 16.04
CA THR A 245 -0.06 36.10 15.84
C THR A 245 -0.05 37.12 14.70
N VAL A 246 -0.61 36.77 13.54
CA VAL A 246 -0.80 37.70 12.43
C VAL A 246 -2.14 38.39 12.59
N GLU A 247 -2.13 39.63 13.11
CA GLU A 247 -3.22 40.56 12.87
C GLU A 247 -3.26 40.91 11.38
N THR A 248 -4.45 40.75 10.79
CA THR A 248 -4.68 40.97 9.37
C THR A 248 -4.85 42.47 9.12
N GLN A 249 -3.90 43.11 8.45
CA GLN A 249 -4.14 44.35 7.72
C GLN A 249 -3.68 44.23 6.26
N THR A 250 -4.60 44.62 5.40
CA THR A 250 -4.61 44.54 3.94
C THR A 250 -3.84 45.70 3.29
N GLU A 251 -2.89 45.41 2.38
CA GLU A 251 -2.63 46.10 1.09
C GLU A 251 -1.46 45.41 0.31
N PRO A 252 -1.44 45.40 -1.04
CA PRO A 252 -0.54 44.57 -1.84
C PRO A 252 0.82 45.23 -2.11
N VAL A 253 1.89 44.68 -1.50
CA VAL A 253 3.25 45.27 -1.48
C VAL A 253 4.08 45.08 -2.77
N TRP A 254 3.54 44.43 -3.81
CA TRP A 254 4.35 43.83 -4.90
C TRP A 254 5.19 44.78 -5.79
N ARG A 255 4.98 46.09 -5.71
CA ARG A 255 5.66 47.07 -6.59
C ARG A 255 6.96 47.68 -6.05
N SER A 256 7.33 47.49 -4.78
CA SER A 256 8.50 48.17 -4.18
C SER A 256 9.80 47.36 -4.15
N TRP A 257 9.76 46.03 -4.16
CA TRP A 257 10.94 45.17 -3.94
C TRP A 257 11.76 44.95 -5.21
N ILE A 258 11.12 45.03 -6.39
CA ILE A 258 11.78 44.83 -7.68
C ILE A 258 12.80 45.95 -7.97
N ARG A 259 12.62 47.17 -7.45
CA ARG A 259 13.58 48.28 -7.67
C ARG A 259 14.85 48.18 -6.81
N THR A 260 14.82 47.48 -5.68
CA THR A 260 15.94 47.41 -4.74
C THR A 260 16.80 46.16 -4.91
N PHE A 261 16.20 45.02 -5.26
CA PHE A 261 16.91 43.73 -5.30
C PHE A 261 17.43 43.32 -6.69
N ALA A 262 16.87 43.87 -7.77
CA ALA A 262 17.33 43.60 -9.14
C ALA A 262 18.83 43.89 -9.41
N PRO A 263 19.43 45.01 -8.95
CA PRO A 263 20.84 45.26 -9.20
C PRO A 263 21.78 44.34 -8.40
N ILE A 264 21.36 43.87 -7.22
CA ILE A 264 22.16 42.98 -6.36
C ILE A 264 22.22 41.57 -6.98
N ALA A 265 21.09 41.08 -7.50
CA ALA A 265 21.03 39.79 -8.19
C ALA A 265 21.92 39.77 -9.46
N ILE A 266 21.98 40.87 -10.20
CA ILE A 266 22.83 41.00 -11.40
C ILE A 266 24.32 40.96 -11.02
N VAL A 267 24.72 41.61 -9.93
CA VAL A 267 26.12 41.58 -9.45
C VAL A 267 26.54 40.18 -9.00
N ILE A 268 25.65 39.43 -8.32
CA ILE A 268 25.93 38.05 -7.91
C ILE A 268 26.09 37.13 -9.13
N ILE A 269 25.27 37.30 -10.17
CA ILE A 269 25.38 36.54 -11.42
C ILE A 269 26.70 36.88 -12.15
N PHE A 270 27.11 38.15 -12.17
CA PHE A 270 28.40 38.56 -12.75
C PHE A 270 29.60 38.02 -11.96
N LEU A 271 29.54 38.00 -10.63
CA LEU A 271 30.60 37.42 -9.80
C LEU A 271 30.69 35.90 -9.93
N GLY A 272 29.54 35.22 -10.01
CA GLY A 272 29.47 33.76 -10.21
C GLY A 272 30.04 33.33 -11.57
N THR A 273 29.70 34.06 -12.65
CA THR A 273 30.21 33.77 -13.99
C THR A 273 31.71 34.02 -14.13
N LEU A 274 32.24 35.05 -13.47
CA LEU A 274 33.68 35.34 -13.45
C LEU A 274 34.47 34.27 -12.65
N GLY A 275 33.90 33.76 -11.57
CA GLY A 275 34.48 32.66 -10.77
C GLY A 275 34.56 31.34 -11.56
N ILE A 276 33.51 30.98 -12.30
CA ILE A 276 33.50 29.78 -13.15
C ILE A 276 34.52 29.89 -14.29
N TYR A 277 34.64 31.07 -14.91
CA TYR A 277 35.62 31.30 -15.97
C TYR A 277 37.07 31.20 -15.47
N ALA A 278 37.36 31.70 -14.26
CA ALA A 278 38.68 31.54 -13.63
C ALA A 278 38.97 30.08 -13.26
N TYR A 279 37.97 29.34 -12.76
CA TYR A 279 38.09 27.93 -12.38
C TYR A 279 38.38 27.03 -13.59
N GLN A 280 37.69 27.25 -14.71
CA GLN A 280 37.90 26.49 -15.96
C GLN A 280 39.26 26.74 -16.61
N ARG A 281 39.90 27.89 -16.34
CA ARG A 281 41.24 28.20 -16.86
C ARG A 281 42.38 27.73 -15.94
N ALA A 282 42.08 27.42 -14.68
CA ALA A 282 43.04 26.91 -13.70
C ALA A 282 43.20 25.37 -13.75
N LEU A 283 42.23 24.64 -14.31
CA LEU A 283 42.34 23.21 -14.54
C LEU A 283 42.96 22.96 -15.93
N GLY A 284 44.29 22.87 -15.98
CA GLY A 284 44.98 22.21 -17.10
C GLY A 284 44.54 20.74 -17.22
N PRO A 285 44.85 20.04 -18.34
CA PRO A 285 44.42 18.66 -18.53
C PRO A 285 44.99 17.77 -17.42
N MET A 286 44.12 17.33 -16.52
CA MET A 286 44.49 16.45 -15.41
C MET A 286 44.69 15.04 -15.94
N VAL A 287 45.92 14.55 -15.79
CA VAL A 287 46.30 13.15 -15.90
C VAL A 287 45.47 12.36 -14.90
N VAL A 288 44.70 11.39 -15.39
CA VAL A 288 43.94 10.46 -14.55
C VAL A 288 44.93 9.55 -13.85
N GLU A 289 45.19 9.82 -12.58
CA GLU A 289 45.91 8.89 -11.71
C GLU A 289 44.97 7.73 -11.39
N GLN A 290 45.30 6.57 -11.94
CA GLN A 290 44.53 5.34 -11.86
C GLN A 290 44.57 4.84 -10.40
N SER A 291 43.49 5.10 -9.66
CA SER A 291 43.26 4.46 -8.36
C SER A 291 43.12 2.96 -8.58
N VAL A 292 44.06 2.21 -8.02
CA VAL A 292 44.00 0.75 -7.93
C VAL A 292 42.80 0.41 -7.07
N VAL A 293 41.76 -0.15 -7.71
CA VAL A 293 40.64 -0.80 -7.05
C VAL A 293 41.20 -2.06 -6.39
N GLU A 294 41.26 -2.06 -5.08
CA GLU A 294 41.43 -3.30 -4.32
C GLU A 294 40.12 -4.10 -4.47
N GLU A 295 40.21 -5.17 -5.25
CA GLU A 295 39.15 -6.15 -5.49
C GLU A 295 38.81 -6.84 -4.17
N VAL A 296 37.82 -6.30 -3.46
CA VAL A 296 37.18 -7.01 -2.36
C VAL A 296 36.36 -8.14 -3.01
N ALA A 297 36.74 -9.37 -2.67
CA ALA A 297 36.16 -10.62 -3.18
C ALA A 297 34.62 -10.59 -3.23
N PRO A 298 33.99 -11.25 -4.21
CA PRO A 298 32.53 -11.32 -4.31
C PRO A 298 31.95 -11.94 -3.04
N SER A 299 31.11 -11.19 -2.33
CA SER A 299 30.18 -11.78 -1.37
C SER A 299 29.09 -12.51 -2.15
N VAL A 300 29.20 -13.84 -2.16
CA VAL A 300 28.08 -14.79 -2.12
C VAL A 300 27.09 -14.34 -1.01
N THR A 301 25.75 -14.26 -1.10
CA THR A 301 24.78 -14.57 -2.17
C THR A 301 23.35 -14.13 -1.78
N PRO A 302 22.55 -13.54 -2.70
CA PRO A 302 21.08 -13.70 -2.74
C PRO A 302 20.64 -14.82 -3.70
N VAL A 303 21.54 -15.28 -4.57
CA VAL A 303 21.28 -16.34 -5.57
C VAL A 303 21.29 -17.74 -4.94
N GLU A 304 22.17 -18.02 -3.98
CA GLU A 304 22.25 -19.32 -3.29
C GLU A 304 21.07 -19.53 -2.33
N ALA A 305 20.61 -18.48 -1.65
CA ALA A 305 19.38 -18.54 -0.85
C ALA A 305 18.13 -18.79 -1.73
N ARG A 306 18.07 -18.16 -2.91
CA ARG A 306 16.99 -18.38 -3.89
C ARG A 306 17.05 -19.79 -4.50
N GLU A 307 18.23 -20.28 -4.81
CA GLU A 307 18.45 -21.63 -5.34
C GLU A 307 18.16 -22.70 -4.29
N SER A 308 18.53 -22.47 -3.03
CA SER A 308 18.21 -23.32 -1.88
C SER A 308 16.72 -23.40 -1.60
N ALA A 309 16.00 -22.26 -1.58
CA ALA A 309 14.55 -22.26 -1.36
C ALA A 309 13.80 -23.04 -2.44
N LEU A 310 14.21 -22.89 -3.71
CA LEU A 310 13.61 -23.61 -4.83
C LEU A 310 13.99 -25.10 -4.86
N ALA A 311 15.19 -25.47 -4.37
CA ALA A 311 15.59 -26.87 -4.26
C ALA A 311 14.69 -27.64 -3.27
N GLU A 312 14.12 -26.94 -2.28
CA GLU A 312 13.26 -27.51 -1.26
C GLU A 312 11.76 -27.36 -1.55
N ILE A 313 11.35 -26.94 -2.75
CA ILE A 313 9.91 -26.72 -3.07
C ILE A 313 9.01 -27.94 -2.78
N HIS A 314 9.58 -29.14 -2.83
CA HIS A 314 8.89 -30.39 -2.57
C HIS A 314 8.54 -30.62 -1.09
N THR A 315 9.17 -29.91 -0.14
CA THR A 315 9.00 -30.10 1.30
C THR A 315 7.78 -29.39 1.88
N TYR A 316 7.17 -28.46 1.13
CA TYR A 316 6.01 -27.69 1.58
C TYR A 316 4.71 -28.47 1.37
N ALA A 317 3.91 -28.58 2.43
CA ALA A 317 2.60 -29.21 2.41
C ALA A 317 1.51 -28.18 2.06
N LEU A 318 0.72 -28.46 1.02
CA LEU A 318 -0.31 -27.58 0.49
C LEU A 318 -1.70 -28.21 0.67
N LEU A 319 -2.68 -27.38 1.02
CA LEU A 319 -4.10 -27.73 1.00
C LEU A 319 -4.85 -26.84 0.01
N VAL A 320 -5.52 -27.45 -0.96
CA VAL A 320 -6.31 -26.75 -1.98
C VAL A 320 -7.80 -27.03 -1.78
N LEU A 321 -8.56 -26.01 -1.39
CA LEU A 321 -9.98 -26.10 -1.13
C LEU A 321 -10.79 -25.49 -2.26
N ASN A 322 -11.82 -26.21 -2.70
CA ASN A 322 -12.75 -25.73 -3.71
C ASN A 322 -13.85 -24.85 -3.08
N GLY A 323 -13.75 -23.54 -3.26
CA GLY A 323 -14.80 -22.56 -2.93
C GLY A 323 -15.45 -21.93 -4.17
N SER A 324 -15.09 -22.34 -5.39
CA SER A 324 -15.59 -21.70 -6.62
C SER A 324 -16.98 -22.20 -7.02
N GLY A 325 -17.39 -23.36 -6.48
CA GLY A 325 -18.59 -24.08 -6.89
C GLY A 325 -18.43 -24.89 -8.19
N VAL A 326 -17.24 -24.89 -8.80
CA VAL A 326 -16.96 -25.66 -10.01
C VAL A 326 -16.39 -27.03 -9.65
N THR A 327 -17.04 -28.11 -10.09
CA THR A 327 -16.58 -29.48 -9.83
C THR A 327 -15.22 -29.73 -10.47
N GLY A 328 -14.26 -30.22 -9.67
CA GLY A 328 -12.92 -30.59 -10.13
C GLY A 328 -11.88 -29.47 -10.10
N GLU A 329 -12.27 -28.24 -9.74
CA GLU A 329 -11.36 -27.08 -9.78
C GLU A 329 -10.14 -27.24 -8.85
N ALA A 330 -10.34 -27.71 -7.61
CA ALA A 330 -9.25 -27.98 -6.67
C ALA A 330 -8.31 -29.09 -7.16
N ALA A 331 -8.84 -30.10 -7.85
CA ALA A 331 -8.01 -31.17 -8.42
C ALA A 331 -7.13 -30.63 -9.56
N ARG A 332 -7.67 -29.74 -10.40
CA ARG A 332 -6.90 -29.10 -11.48
C ARG A 332 -5.76 -28.24 -10.93
N VAL A 333 -6.05 -27.37 -9.96
CA VAL A 333 -5.03 -26.53 -9.31
C VAL A 333 -3.97 -27.39 -8.61
N ARG A 334 -4.36 -28.48 -7.96
CA ARG A 334 -3.41 -29.46 -7.41
C ARG A 334 -2.47 -30.00 -8.48
N ASP A 335 -3.00 -30.40 -9.63
CA ASP A 335 -2.19 -30.96 -10.73
C ASP A 335 -1.21 -29.92 -11.30
N ASP A 336 -1.62 -28.65 -11.36
CA ASP A 336 -0.76 -27.52 -11.75
C ASP A 336 0.37 -27.29 -10.72
N LEU A 337 0.06 -27.35 -9.42
CA LEU A 337 1.06 -27.22 -8.34
C LEU A 337 2.03 -28.41 -8.31
N ILE A 338 1.55 -29.63 -8.51
CA ILE A 338 2.42 -30.81 -8.63
C ILE A 338 3.38 -30.65 -9.82
N SER A 339 2.91 -30.10 -10.93
CA SER A 339 3.74 -29.82 -12.11
C SER A 339 4.84 -28.78 -11.84
N LEU A 340 4.68 -27.94 -10.81
CA LEU A 340 5.70 -26.99 -10.35
C LEU A 340 6.70 -27.58 -9.35
N GLY A 341 6.51 -28.83 -8.91
CA GLY A 341 7.43 -29.56 -8.04
C GLY A 341 6.95 -29.74 -6.59
N PHE A 342 5.75 -29.30 -6.24
CA PHE A 342 5.16 -29.60 -4.93
C PHE A 342 4.79 -31.09 -4.83
N SER A 343 5.14 -31.74 -3.72
CA SER A 343 4.92 -33.19 -3.57
C SER A 343 3.74 -33.54 -2.66
N GLU A 344 3.43 -32.69 -1.67
CA GLU A 344 2.35 -32.88 -0.71
C GLU A 344 1.23 -31.87 -0.97
N VAL A 345 0.33 -32.18 -1.90
CA VAL A 345 -0.81 -31.31 -2.23
C VAL A 345 -2.13 -32.06 -2.02
N GLU A 346 -2.85 -31.72 -0.96
CA GLU A 346 -4.17 -32.26 -0.66
C GLU A 346 -5.29 -31.38 -1.21
N ILE A 347 -6.47 -31.98 -1.42
CA ILE A 347 -7.65 -31.27 -1.91
C ILE A 347 -8.85 -31.45 -1.00
N GLY A 348 -9.71 -30.43 -0.94
CA GLY A 348 -10.96 -30.46 -0.18
C GLY A 348 -12.02 -29.52 -0.74
N ASN A 349 -13.09 -29.32 0.03
CA ASN A 349 -14.16 -28.38 -0.28
C ASN A 349 -14.20 -27.27 0.77
N ALA A 350 -14.59 -26.07 0.35
CA ALA A 350 -14.82 -24.92 1.21
C ALA A 350 -16.19 -24.28 0.91
N PRO A 351 -16.70 -23.42 1.81
CA PRO A 351 -17.81 -22.52 1.48
C PRO A 351 -17.51 -21.68 0.23
N ALA A 352 -18.56 -21.27 -0.47
CA ALA A 352 -18.41 -20.52 -1.71
C ALA A 352 -17.79 -19.13 -1.46
N ILE A 353 -16.76 -18.76 -2.23
CA ILE A 353 -16.09 -17.46 -2.16
C ILE A 353 -15.87 -16.87 -3.56
N SER A 354 -15.80 -15.54 -3.66
CA SER A 354 -15.65 -14.85 -4.94
C SER A 354 -14.21 -14.81 -5.44
N ARG A 355 -13.27 -14.33 -4.62
CA ARG A 355 -11.84 -14.24 -4.98
C ARG A 355 -11.05 -15.38 -4.34
N THR A 356 -10.03 -15.86 -5.04
CA THR A 356 -9.12 -16.89 -4.52
C THR A 356 -8.30 -16.29 -3.37
N THR A 357 -8.25 -16.99 -2.24
CA THR A 357 -7.46 -16.56 -1.07
C THR A 357 -6.32 -17.54 -0.83
N ILE A 358 -5.17 -17.03 -0.41
CA ILE A 358 -4.01 -17.85 -0.07
C ILE A 358 -3.60 -17.47 1.35
N ALA A 359 -3.54 -18.48 2.22
CA ALA A 359 -2.99 -18.36 3.55
C ALA A 359 -1.69 -19.19 3.64
N TYR A 360 -0.62 -18.66 4.21
CA TYR A 360 0.69 -19.33 4.27
C TYR A 360 1.41 -19.09 5.58
N LYS A 361 2.16 -20.07 6.09
CA LYS A 361 2.91 -19.89 7.34
C LYS A 361 4.03 -18.85 7.16
N PRO A 362 4.44 -18.11 8.22
CA PRO A 362 5.45 -17.06 8.11
C PRO A 362 6.85 -17.51 7.64
N ASP A 363 7.14 -18.81 7.74
CA ASP A 363 8.39 -19.44 7.32
C ASP A 363 8.40 -19.85 5.84
N VAL A 364 7.25 -19.79 5.15
CA VAL A 364 7.19 -20.01 3.70
C VAL A 364 7.92 -18.86 2.98
N PRO A 365 9.00 -19.13 2.23
CA PRO A 365 9.74 -18.10 1.52
C PRO A 365 8.87 -17.42 0.45
N GLY A 366 9.08 -16.12 0.28
CA GLY A 366 8.35 -15.32 -0.71
C GLY A 366 8.46 -15.85 -2.14
N GLU A 367 9.58 -16.48 -2.50
CA GLU A 367 9.79 -17.11 -3.81
C GLU A 367 8.87 -18.31 -4.04
N ILE A 368 8.59 -19.10 -3.00
CA ILE A 368 7.64 -20.22 -3.05
C ILE A 368 6.22 -19.68 -3.22
N LEU A 369 5.88 -18.67 -2.42
CA LEU A 369 4.57 -18.01 -2.52
C LEU A 369 4.35 -17.37 -3.90
N SER A 370 5.37 -16.74 -4.47
CA SER A 370 5.32 -16.15 -5.82
C SER A 370 4.99 -17.18 -6.89
N ARG A 371 5.57 -18.40 -6.80
CA ARG A 371 5.26 -19.50 -7.73
C ARG A 371 3.83 -20.00 -7.61
N ILE A 372 3.31 -20.07 -6.38
CA ILE A 372 1.92 -20.44 -6.12
C ILE A 372 0.98 -19.37 -6.71
N VAL A 373 1.29 -18.09 -6.50
CA VAL A 373 0.51 -16.97 -7.08
C VAL A 373 0.57 -17.01 -8.61
N GLU A 374 1.73 -17.28 -9.20
CA GLU A 374 1.90 -17.42 -10.66
C GLU A 374 1.09 -18.60 -11.23
N SER A 375 1.06 -19.73 -10.54
CA SER A 375 0.26 -20.90 -10.94
C SER A 375 -1.25 -20.62 -10.90
N LEU A 376 -1.66 -19.62 -10.13
CA LEU A 376 -3.05 -19.18 -9.97
C LEU A 376 -3.37 -17.93 -10.80
N SER A 377 -2.54 -17.59 -11.80
CA SER A 377 -2.66 -16.37 -12.60
C SER A 377 -3.99 -16.19 -13.34
N GLU A 378 -4.75 -17.26 -13.56
CA GLU A 378 -6.10 -17.19 -14.15
C GLU A 378 -7.20 -16.76 -13.16
N PHE A 379 -6.92 -16.73 -11.86
CA PHE A 379 -7.87 -16.36 -10.82
C PHE A 379 -7.65 -14.91 -10.36
N GLU A 380 -8.73 -14.24 -9.97
CA GLU A 380 -8.60 -13.03 -9.15
C GLU A 380 -8.21 -13.44 -7.73
N ILE A 381 -6.98 -13.11 -7.34
CA ILE A 381 -6.46 -13.40 -6.01
C ILE A 381 -6.77 -12.20 -5.11
N GLY A 382 -7.43 -12.44 -3.98
CA GLY A 382 -7.69 -11.46 -2.94
C GLY A 382 -6.48 -11.23 -2.05
N ASN A 383 -6.72 -10.84 -0.79
CA ASN A 383 -5.64 -10.64 0.17
C ASN A 383 -4.91 -11.96 0.50
N LEU A 384 -3.62 -11.82 0.74
CA LEU A 384 -2.72 -12.86 1.22
C LEU A 384 -2.71 -12.84 2.75
N PHE A 385 -2.79 -14.00 3.38
CA PHE A 385 -2.91 -14.11 4.84
C PHE A 385 -1.82 -15.00 5.43
N ALA A 386 -1.45 -14.76 6.69
CA ALA A 386 -0.56 -15.67 7.41
C ALA A 386 -1.35 -16.86 8.00
N LEU A 387 -0.85 -18.09 7.85
CA LEU A 387 -1.29 -19.26 8.59
C LEU A 387 -0.62 -19.33 9.96
N THR A 388 -1.27 -20.06 10.84
CA THR A 388 -0.77 -20.41 12.17
C THR A 388 0.26 -21.56 12.05
N SER A 389 1.40 -21.49 12.74
CA SER A 389 2.48 -22.49 12.65
C SER A 389 2.09 -23.92 13.07
N GLU A 390 0.99 -24.07 13.81
CA GLU A 390 0.45 -25.37 14.27
C GLU A 390 -0.38 -26.11 13.21
N LYS A 391 -0.60 -25.52 12.02
CA LYS A 391 -1.35 -26.18 10.94
C LYS A 391 -0.51 -27.25 10.27
N THR A 392 -1.17 -28.34 9.89
CA THR A 392 -0.56 -29.47 9.17
C THR A 392 0.03 -29.03 7.83
N TYR A 393 -0.61 -28.07 7.16
CA TYR A 393 -0.18 -27.54 5.86
C TYR A 393 0.52 -26.19 6.03
N ASP A 394 1.53 -25.96 5.20
CA ASP A 394 2.30 -24.72 5.14
C ASP A 394 1.60 -23.65 4.32
N VAL A 395 0.78 -24.05 3.34
CA VAL A 395 -0.05 -23.15 2.54
C VAL A 395 -1.46 -23.73 2.36
N GLU A 396 -2.48 -22.90 2.55
CA GLU A 396 -3.89 -23.19 2.30
C GLU A 396 -4.41 -22.26 1.21
N ILE A 397 -4.93 -22.83 0.14
CA ILE A 397 -5.46 -22.11 -1.03
C ILE A 397 -6.96 -22.39 -1.10
N VAL A 398 -7.78 -21.36 -1.04
CA VAL A 398 -9.23 -21.48 -1.29
C VAL A 398 -9.54 -20.85 -2.63
N ILE A 399 -10.00 -21.66 -3.58
CA ILE A 399 -10.26 -21.20 -4.95
C ILE A 399 -11.59 -20.48 -5.01
N GLY A 400 -11.61 -19.25 -5.54
CA GLY A 400 -12.81 -18.45 -5.75
C GLY A 400 -13.42 -18.58 -7.14
N SER A 401 -14.62 -18.02 -7.31
CA SER A 401 -15.38 -18.08 -8.57
C SER A 401 -14.93 -17.07 -9.64
N VAL A 402 -14.19 -16.01 -9.29
CA VAL A 402 -13.82 -14.92 -10.21
C VAL A 402 -12.47 -15.21 -10.88
N ARG A 403 -12.41 -15.01 -12.20
CA ARG A 403 -11.23 -15.23 -13.05
C ARG A 403 -10.71 -13.91 -13.63
N LYS A 404 -9.39 -13.83 -13.86
CA LYS A 404 -8.77 -12.73 -14.60
C LYS A 404 -9.06 -12.93 -16.10
N GLU A 405 -9.62 -11.91 -16.76
CA GLU A 405 -9.90 -11.89 -18.21
C GLU A 405 -8.64 -11.84 -19.08
#